data_AF-A0A4R4K7F6-F1
#
_entry.id   AF-A0A4R4K7F6-F1
#
_cell.length_a   1.000
_cell.length_b   1.000
_cell.length_c   1.000
_cell.angle_alpha   90.00
_cell.angle_beta   90.00
_cell.angle_gamma   90.00
#
_symmetry.space_group_name_H-M   'P 1'
#
loop_
_entity.id
_entity.type
_entity.pdbx_description
1 polymer ?
#
loop_
_entity_poly.entity_id
_entity_poly.type
_entity_poly.pdbx_seq_one_letter_code
_entity_poly.pdbx_strand_id
1 'polypeptide(L)'
;MKQLTRQGVAIGFLLLMLVKAWVMPLLYLDYELRKDFIVANFCVNKNRPELNCDGKCYLAARLAAVQEQEEEKAQRDFMFKLLENITDCRPTFSALLPKPSVGNLLPMIFSGYKNPFIGNPALAPIFHPPQTA
;
A
#
# COMPACT_ATOMS: atom_id res chain seq x y z
N MET A 1 6.26 -19.55 -35.38
CA MET A 1 6.67 -18.67 -34.27
C MET A 1 5.56 -18.39 -33.25
N LYS A 2 4.36 -17.94 -33.64
CA LYS A 2 3.26 -17.62 -32.70
C LYS A 2 2.78 -18.80 -31.83
N GLN A 3 2.90 -20.04 -32.32
CA GLN A 3 2.54 -21.25 -31.56
C GLN A 3 3.55 -21.56 -30.45
N LEU A 4 4.84 -21.30 -30.70
CA LEU A 4 5.95 -21.57 -29.78
C LEU A 4 5.95 -20.57 -28.62
N THR A 5 5.65 -19.30 -28.90
CA THR A 5 5.50 -18.28 -27.85
C THR A 5 4.29 -18.54 -26.96
N ARG A 6 3.17 -19.02 -27.51
CA ARG A 6 1.97 -19.37 -26.72
C ARG A 6 2.21 -20.55 -25.77
N GLN A 7 2.97 -21.56 -26.21
CA GLN A 7 3.34 -22.68 -25.34
C GLN A 7 4.38 -22.30 -24.29
N GLY A 8 5.34 -21.43 -24.61
CA GLY A 8 6.28 -20.89 -23.63
C GLY A 8 5.59 -20.13 -22.49
N VAL A 9 4.56 -19.34 -22.82
CA VAL A 9 3.75 -18.64 -21.80
C VAL A 9 3.02 -19.63 -20.89
N ALA A 10 2.38 -20.66 -21.47
CA ALA A 10 1.67 -21.67 -20.68
C ALA A 10 2.61 -22.46 -19.76
N ILE A 11 3.79 -22.85 -20.24
CA ILE A 11 4.82 -23.52 -19.43
C ILE A 11 5.33 -22.60 -18.32
N GLY A 12 5.54 -21.31 -18.61
CA GLY A 12 5.91 -20.32 -17.60
C GLY A 12 4.87 -20.20 -16.49
N PHE A 13 3.58 -20.10 -16.83
CA PHE A 13 2.51 -20.10 -15.84
C PHE A 13 2.47 -21.38 -15.01
N LEU A 14 2.65 -22.54 -15.64
CA LEU A 14 2.65 -23.84 -14.96
C LEU A 14 3.84 -23.95 -13.98
N LEU A 15 5.02 -23.48 -14.38
CA LEU A 15 6.21 -23.45 -13.52
C LEU A 15 6.04 -22.49 -12.33
N LEU A 16 5.43 -21.32 -12.54
CA LEU A 16 5.13 -20.38 -11.45
C LEU A 16 4.17 -20.97 -10.41
N MET A 17 3.16 -21.72 -10.85
CA MET A 17 2.23 -22.41 -9.97
C MET A 17 2.92 -23.54 -9.18
N LEU A 18 3.82 -24.29 -9.83
CA LEU A 18 4.66 -25.28 -9.14
C LEU A 18 5.49 -24.60 -8.05
N VAL A 19 6.26 -23.55 -8.39
CA VAL A 19 7.08 -22.84 -7.41
C VAL A 19 6.26 -22.40 -6.20
N LYS A 20 5.05 -21.88 -6.40
CA LYS A 20 4.13 -21.54 -5.31
C LYS A 20 3.76 -22.74 -4.43
N ALA A 21 3.52 -23.91 -5.02
CA ALA A 21 3.19 -25.13 -4.28
C ALA A 21 4.37 -25.62 -3.40
N TRP A 22 5.61 -25.37 -3.81
CA TRP A 22 6.82 -25.78 -3.05
C TRP A 22 7.16 -24.87 -1.88
N VAL A 23 6.59 -23.66 -1.79
CA VAL A 23 6.91 -22.70 -0.71
C VAL A 23 6.56 -23.25 0.68
N MET A 24 5.36 -23.82 0.84
CA MET A 24 4.90 -24.37 2.12
C MET A 24 5.73 -25.55 2.63
N PRO A 25 6.00 -26.62 1.84
CA PRO A 25 6.82 -27.73 2.31
C PRO A 25 8.27 -27.31 2.59
N LEU A 26 8.85 -26.38 1.82
CA LEU A 26 10.20 -25.87 2.09
C LEU A 26 10.26 -25.10 3.42
N LEU A 27 9.26 -24.28 3.73
CA LEU A 27 9.15 -23.58 5.01
C LEU A 27 9.06 -24.56 6.19
N TYR A 28 8.27 -25.63 6.05
CA TYR A 28 8.15 -26.63 7.10
C TYR A 28 9.46 -27.41 7.32
N LEU A 29 10.13 -27.79 6.24
CA LEU A 29 11.41 -28.50 6.30
C LEU A 29 12.49 -27.64 6.99
N ASP A 30 12.58 -26.37 6.61
CA ASP A 30 13.52 -25.41 7.18
C ASP A 30 13.24 -25.11 8.67
N TYR A 31 11.96 -25.11 9.07
CA TYR A 31 11.56 -25.04 10.47
C TYR A 31 12.02 -26.27 11.25
N GLU A 32 11.78 -27.48 10.73
CA GLU A 32 12.12 -28.72 11.44
C GLU A 32 13.65 -28.90 11.56
N LEU A 33 14.41 -28.57 10.51
CA LEU A 33 15.88 -28.60 10.52
C LEU A 33 16.51 -27.67 11.57
N ARG A 34 15.84 -26.55 11.91
CA ARG A 34 16.35 -25.54 12.85
C ARG A 34 15.59 -25.50 14.17
N LYS A 35 14.68 -26.45 14.38
CA LYS A 35 13.77 -26.49 15.53
C LYS A 35 14.51 -26.50 16.85
N ASP A 36 15.59 -27.27 16.96
CA ASP A 36 16.40 -27.33 18.19
C ASP A 36 17.01 -25.97 18.54
N PHE A 37 17.55 -25.26 17.54
CA PHE A 37 18.06 -23.91 17.72
C PHE A 37 16.95 -22.93 18.12
N ILE A 38 15.77 -23.07 17.52
CA ILE A 38 14.62 -22.21 17.81
C ILE A 38 14.12 -22.43 19.24
N VAL A 39 13.98 -23.68 19.67
CA VAL A 39 13.56 -24.04 21.02
C VAL A 39 14.59 -23.57 22.04
N ALA A 40 15.88 -23.71 21.75
CA ALA A 40 16.95 -23.34 22.68
C ALA A 40 17.02 -21.83 22.94
N ASN A 41 16.81 -20.99 21.91
CA ASN A 41 17.06 -19.54 21.95
C ASN A 41 15.80 -18.67 21.97
N PHE A 42 14.69 -19.12 21.38
CA PHE A 42 13.49 -18.28 21.18
C PHE A 42 12.24 -18.76 21.92
N CYS A 43 12.24 -19.95 22.53
CA CYS A 43 11.08 -20.38 23.31
C CYS A 43 11.00 -19.62 24.65
N VAL A 44 9.94 -18.82 24.80
CA VAL A 44 9.65 -18.06 26.02
C VAL A 44 9.22 -18.94 27.20
N ASN A 45 8.63 -20.10 26.92
CA ASN A 45 8.08 -21.04 27.92
C ASN A 45 9.01 -22.23 28.20
N LYS A 46 10.33 -22.02 28.20
CA LYS A 46 11.32 -23.08 28.41
C LYS A 46 11.18 -23.79 29.77
N ASN A 47 10.69 -23.07 30.78
CA ASN A 47 10.51 -23.58 32.14
C ASN A 47 9.12 -24.23 32.39
N ARG A 48 8.26 -24.30 31.37
CA ARG A 48 6.89 -24.84 31.45
C ARG A 48 6.66 -25.88 30.35
N PRO A 49 7.23 -27.09 30.49
CA PRO A 49 7.12 -28.14 29.48
C PRO A 49 5.67 -28.59 29.24
N GLU A 50 4.76 -28.39 30.21
CA GLU A 50 3.34 -28.69 30.09
C GLU A 50 2.61 -27.88 29.00
N LEU A 51 3.22 -26.81 28.49
CA LEU A 51 2.65 -25.95 27.46
C LEU A 51 3.03 -26.35 26.03
N ASN A 52 3.87 -27.38 25.85
CA ASN A 52 4.27 -27.91 24.53
C ASN A 52 4.67 -26.82 23.51
N CYS A 53 5.51 -25.86 23.96
CA CYS A 53 5.99 -24.73 23.17
C CYS A 53 6.61 -25.19 21.86
N ASP A 54 7.60 -26.10 21.90
CA ASP A 54 8.25 -26.71 20.71
C ASP A 54 8.65 -25.73 19.58
N GLY A 55 8.88 -24.46 19.90
CA GLY A 55 9.14 -23.38 18.93
C GLY A 55 7.89 -22.73 18.31
N LYS A 56 6.69 -23.22 18.61
CA LYS A 56 5.39 -22.74 18.10
C LYS A 56 5.07 -21.30 18.51
N CYS A 57 5.49 -20.86 19.70
CA CYS A 57 5.29 -19.48 20.14
C CYS A 57 6.05 -18.49 19.23
N TYR A 58 7.28 -18.85 18.85
CA TYR A 58 8.08 -18.06 17.91
C TYR A 58 7.46 -18.07 16.50
N LEU A 59 6.99 -19.23 16.05
CA LEU A 59 6.31 -19.36 14.75
C LEU A 59 5.04 -18.51 14.69
N ALA A 60 4.22 -18.54 15.74
CA ALA A 60 2.99 -17.75 15.84
C ALA A 60 3.27 -16.25 15.79
N ALA A 61 4.28 -15.77 16.52
CA ALA A 61 4.69 -14.37 16.49
C ALA A 61 5.16 -13.94 15.08
N ARG A 62 5.91 -14.80 14.38
CA ARG A 62 6.40 -14.50 13.04
C ARG A 62 5.30 -14.52 11.98
N LEU A 63 4.32 -15.41 12.11
CA LEU A 63 3.13 -15.45 11.25
C LEU A 63 2.28 -14.19 11.44
N ALA A 64 2.05 -13.76 12.68
CA ALA A 64 1.32 -12.53 12.98
C ALA A 64 2.00 -11.30 12.35
N ALA A 65 3.33 -11.18 12.48
CA ALA A 65 4.08 -10.08 11.89
C ALA A 65 4.02 -10.07 10.34
N VAL A 66 3.95 -11.24 9.70
CA VAL A 66 3.78 -11.32 8.24
C VAL A 66 2.37 -10.90 7.82
N GLN A 67 1.34 -11.32 8.57
CA GLN A 67 -0.04 -10.91 8.32
C GLN A 67 -0.21 -9.40 8.45
N GLU A 68 0.33 -8.80 9.52
CA GLU A 68 0.30 -7.34 9.71
C GLU A 68 0.98 -6.59 8.54
N GLN A 69 2.15 -7.06 8.09
CA GLN A 69 2.80 -6.48 6.91
C GLN A 69 1.99 -6.64 5.62
N GLU A 70 1.24 -7.73 5.48
CA GLU A 70 0.38 -7.98 4.33
C GLU A 70 -0.86 -7.09 4.36
N GLU A 71 -1.46 -6.88 5.53
CA GLU A 71 -2.54 -5.92 5.77
C GLU A 71 -2.10 -4.48 5.49
N GLU A 72 -0.92 -4.06 5.99
CA GLU A 72 -0.36 -2.75 5.69
C GLU A 72 -0.11 -2.56 4.18
N LYS A 73 0.40 -3.61 3.50
CA LYS A 73 0.60 -3.57 2.05
C LYS A 73 -0.74 -3.46 1.31
N ALA A 74 -1.75 -4.21 1.73
CA ALA A 74 -3.09 -4.15 1.15
C ALA A 74 -3.72 -2.76 1.36
N GLN A 75 -3.55 -2.16 2.54
CA GLN A 75 -3.99 -0.80 2.83
C GLN A 75 -3.26 0.23 1.96
N ARG A 76 -1.93 0.11 1.80
CA ARG A 76 -1.15 0.98 0.90
C ARG A 76 -1.57 0.83 -0.56
N ASP A 77 -1.80 -0.40 -1.03
CA ASP A 77 -2.26 -0.68 -2.40
C ASP A 77 -3.67 -0.11 -2.64
N PHE A 78 -4.57 -0.23 -1.66
CA PHE A 78 -5.89 0.39 -1.70
C PHE A 78 -5.79 1.93 -1.76
N MET A 79 -4.94 2.53 -0.91
CA MET A 79 -4.70 3.98 -0.94
C MET A 79 -4.12 4.46 -2.27
N PHE A 80 -3.19 3.70 -2.85
CA PHE A 80 -2.61 4.00 -4.16
C PHE A 80 -3.67 3.96 -5.27
N LYS A 81 -4.55 2.95 -5.26
CA LYS A 81 -5.70 2.85 -6.19
C LYS A 81 -6.69 4.00 -6.04
N LEU A 82 -6.95 4.46 -4.82
CA LEU A 82 -7.76 5.65 -4.58
C LEU A 82 -7.11 6.92 -5.17
N LEU A 83 -5.79 7.05 -5.05
CA LEU A 83 -5.04 8.20 -5.58
C LEU A 83 -4.99 8.20 -7.12
N GLU A 84 -4.86 7.01 -7.73
CA GLU A 84 -4.86 6.84 -9.18
C GLU A 84 -6.17 7.34 -9.81
N ASN A 85 -7.32 7.06 -9.17
CA ASN A 85 -8.63 7.49 -9.67
C ASN A 85 -8.84 9.02 -9.65
N ILE A 86 -8.07 9.77 -8.85
CA ILE A 86 -8.16 11.24 -8.77
C ILE A 86 -7.23 11.91 -9.80
N THR A 87 -6.32 11.15 -10.42
CA THR A 87 -5.26 11.69 -11.31
C THR A 87 -5.70 11.79 -12.78
N ASP A 88 -6.89 11.31 -13.15
CA ASP A 88 -7.46 11.50 -14.50
C ASP A 88 -8.18 12.85 -14.64
N CYS A 89 -7.55 13.93 -14.17
CA CYS A 89 -7.89 15.27 -14.65
C CYS A 89 -7.20 15.46 -16.01
N ARG A 90 -7.73 14.84 -17.07
CA ARG A 90 -7.39 15.23 -18.45
C ARG A 90 -7.82 16.70 -18.62
N PRO A 91 -6.92 17.70 -18.73
CA PRO A 91 -7.35 19.06 -18.98
C PRO A 91 -7.81 19.14 -20.43
N THR A 92 -9.06 18.77 -20.69
CA THR A 92 -9.73 18.96 -21.97
C THR A 92 -10.14 20.43 -22.11
N PHE A 93 -9.22 21.34 -21.80
CA PHE A 93 -9.40 22.79 -21.83
C PHE A 93 -8.30 23.43 -22.69
N SER A 94 -8.07 22.90 -23.88
CA SER A 94 -7.22 23.57 -24.88
C SER A 94 -7.89 23.80 -26.23
N ALA A 95 -9.20 23.55 -26.34
CA ALA A 95 -9.91 23.64 -27.62
C ALA A 95 -10.76 24.91 -27.82
N LEU A 96 -10.85 25.82 -26.83
CA LEU A 96 -11.73 26.99 -26.92
C LEU A 96 -11.05 28.33 -26.59
N LEU A 97 -9.73 28.43 -26.68
CA LEU A 97 -9.10 29.76 -26.68
C LEU A 97 -9.20 30.36 -28.09
N PRO A 98 -9.90 31.50 -28.28
CA PRO A 98 -9.73 32.30 -29.49
C PRO A 98 -8.26 32.73 -29.53
N LYS A 99 -7.58 32.56 -30.67
CA LYS A 99 -6.21 33.06 -30.83
C LYS A 99 -6.22 34.58 -30.56
N PRO A 100 -5.52 35.09 -29.53
CA PRO A 100 -5.46 36.52 -29.32
C PRO A 100 -4.57 37.13 -30.40
N SER A 101 -5.15 37.96 -31.25
CA SER A 101 -4.41 38.84 -32.16
C SER A 101 -3.59 39.81 -31.30
N VAL A 102 -2.27 39.75 -31.45
CA VAL A 102 -1.31 40.58 -30.73
C VAL A 102 -1.49 42.04 -31.16
N GLY A 103 -2.20 42.81 -30.34
CA GLY A 103 -2.24 44.27 -30.39
C GLY A 103 -1.46 44.80 -29.17
N ASN A 104 -0.52 45.69 -29.41
CA ASN A 104 0.42 46.20 -28.41
C ASN A 104 -0.26 47.03 -27.30
N LEU A 105 0.40 47.02 -26.13
CA LEU A 105 0.50 48.05 -25.07
C LEU A 105 -0.12 47.70 -23.67
N LEU A 106 0.73 47.97 -22.66
CA LEU A 106 0.79 47.62 -21.21
C LEU A 106 -0.42 48.08 -20.34
N PRO A 107 -0.40 47.88 -19.00
CA PRO A 107 -0.15 46.68 -18.16
C PRO A 107 -1.32 46.46 -17.17
N MET A 108 -1.64 45.23 -16.71
CA MET A 108 -2.61 45.09 -15.60
C MET A 108 -2.44 43.79 -14.80
N ILE A 109 -1.95 43.96 -13.57
CA ILE A 109 -2.30 43.30 -12.30
C ILE A 109 -2.62 41.79 -12.34
N PHE A 110 -1.78 41.00 -11.69
CA PHE A 110 -2.02 39.61 -11.33
C PHE A 110 -3.25 39.53 -10.40
N SER A 111 -4.42 39.26 -10.96
CA SER A 111 -5.66 39.06 -10.21
C SER A 111 -6.40 37.87 -10.79
N GLY A 112 -6.59 36.82 -9.98
CA GLY A 112 -7.46 35.71 -10.38
C GLY A 112 -7.20 34.33 -9.79
N TYR A 113 -6.46 34.15 -8.69
CA TYR A 113 -6.53 32.89 -7.94
C TYR A 113 -7.68 32.97 -6.92
N LYS A 114 -8.76 32.22 -7.15
CA LYS A 114 -9.83 32.01 -6.16
C LYS A 114 -9.70 30.59 -5.61
N ASN A 115 -9.30 30.47 -4.34
CA ASN A 115 -9.29 29.19 -3.65
C ASN A 115 -10.74 28.73 -3.36
N PRO A 116 -11.06 27.44 -3.56
CA PRO A 116 -12.41 26.92 -3.36
C PRO A 116 -12.77 26.68 -1.88
N PHE A 117 -11.91 27.07 -0.93
CA PHE A 117 -12.07 26.82 0.51
C PHE A 117 -12.43 28.08 1.33
N ILE A 118 -12.88 29.16 0.70
CA ILE A 118 -13.40 30.32 1.45
C ILE A 118 -14.83 30.01 1.88
N GLY A 119 -14.95 29.53 3.14
CA GLY A 119 -16.18 29.62 3.90
C GLY A 119 -16.68 31.07 3.92
N ASN A 120 -18.00 31.23 3.95
CA ASN A 120 -18.68 32.53 3.92
C ASN A 120 -17.97 33.56 4.85
N PRO A 121 -17.43 34.67 4.34
CA PRO A 121 -16.67 35.64 5.14
C PRO A 121 -17.51 36.41 6.16
N ALA A 122 -18.83 36.21 6.19
CA ALA A 122 -19.73 36.72 7.23
C ALA A 122 -19.81 35.84 8.49
N LEU A 123 -19.19 34.66 8.50
CA LEU A 123 -19.13 33.77 9.66
C LEU A 123 -17.71 33.24 9.83
N ALA A 124 -16.78 34.10 10.24
CA ALA A 124 -15.56 33.59 10.88
C ALA A 124 -15.98 32.87 12.17
N PRO A 125 -15.68 31.57 12.35
CA PRO A 125 -15.86 30.95 13.66
C PRO A 125 -14.84 31.59 14.60
N ILE A 126 -15.31 32.44 15.51
CA ILE A 126 -14.50 32.92 16.63
C ILE A 126 -14.24 31.70 17.50
N PHE A 127 -13.05 31.12 17.33
CA PHE A 127 -12.63 29.95 18.07
C PHE A 127 -12.49 30.31 19.55
N HIS A 128 -13.32 29.71 20.41
CA HIS A 128 -13.14 29.73 21.84
C HIS A 128 -12.89 28.30 22.32
N PRO A 129 -11.83 28.04 23.08
CA PRO A 129 -11.59 26.74 23.69
C PRO A 129 -12.67 26.44 24.75
N PRO A 130 -12.98 25.16 25.02
CA PRO A 130 -13.89 24.79 26.11
C PRO A 130 -13.32 25.26 27.44
N GLN A 131 -14.07 26.10 28.17
CA GLN A 131 -13.78 26.37 29.57
C GLN A 131 -14.32 25.21 30.39
N THR A 132 -13.44 24.32 30.81
CA THR A 132 -13.75 23.29 31.80
C THR A 132 -13.86 23.97 33.18
N ALA A 133 -15.03 23.88 33.79
CA ALA A 133 -15.21 23.94 35.23
C ALA A 133 -15.58 22.53 35.72
#